data_AF-A0A4P6PF03-F1
#
_entry.id   AF-A0A4P6PF03-F1
#
_cell.length_a   1.000
_cell.length_b   1.000
_cell.length_c   1.000
_cell.angle_alpha   90.00
_cell.angle_beta   90.00
_cell.angle_gamma   90.00
#
_symmetry.space_group_name_H-M   'P 1'
#
loop_
_entity.id
_entity.type
_entity.pdbx_description
1 polymer ?
#
loop_
_entity_poly.entity_id
_entity_poly.type
_entity_poly.pdbx_seq_one_letter_code
_entity_poly.pdbx_strand_id
1 'polypeptide(L)'
;MVRKLLVVLIAVFLAVVWVRASDITVLTEEPVAEFALPDGSVLKNAFVWRRSSEGLMIVHDGGQYFLNFKLLPDDWKAAYLGEPKSSVSGETEAQLPDYVLNDPHGLQQILERVPELTPVGLRFVLREGADEASAGTAFGMAILQSLLDEKFDTARRLMLISEELGQEIEGVGRDDVAKTCPVCNGEGRVFLECKACGGSGKCARCGGEGERETGIGNHTVRCTACRGTGDCPVCGGAGGKTVVCRACGGRGRILKTKYCEVRLNRLVQTANRMADPDWTQTVVQADRAHVLKTLERIPGLEYGAARFYASDAYNGAMDTNIVLACAVHSILNKELEEAERFHLIIQANYGGDEIFELKNYLNICSVCDGKGYLVHDCSVCNGSGKCPRCGGDGLCESLFDDRTYPCTACRENKGKCRACGGTGEKRVRCSACGGSGRTIDEERCRIRRELLIRELNGYYREHMQQ
;
A
#
# COMPACT_ATOMS: atom_id res chain seq x y z
N MET A 1 39.57 -7.24 -34.84
CA MET A 1 38.67 -7.82 -33.81
C MET A 1 37.48 -6.91 -33.49
N VAL A 2 37.67 -5.61 -33.29
CA VAL A 2 36.60 -4.66 -32.88
C VAL A 2 35.36 -4.65 -33.81
N ARG A 3 35.55 -4.71 -35.14
CA ARG A 3 34.43 -4.76 -36.09
C ARG A 3 33.57 -6.03 -35.98
N LYS A 4 34.16 -7.18 -35.65
CA LYS A 4 33.40 -8.43 -35.47
C LYS A 4 32.64 -8.42 -34.13
N LEU A 5 33.19 -7.78 -33.11
CA LEU A 5 32.52 -7.61 -31.81
C LEU A 5 31.30 -6.68 -31.91
N LEU A 6 31.40 -5.60 -32.69
CA LEU A 6 30.29 -4.65 -32.89
C LEU A 6 29.11 -5.29 -33.65
N VAL A 7 29.39 -6.12 -34.67
CA VAL A 7 28.34 -6.81 -35.43
C VAL A 7 27.63 -7.87 -34.57
N VAL A 8 28.36 -8.59 -33.71
CA VAL A 8 27.77 -9.54 -32.76
C VAL A 8 26.94 -8.81 -31.70
N LEU A 9 27.41 -7.67 -31.19
CA LEU A 9 26.64 -6.86 -30.23
C LEU A 9 25.36 -6.29 -30.85
N ILE A 10 25.39 -5.83 -32.10
CA ILE A 10 24.18 -5.36 -32.81
C ILE A 10 23.22 -6.53 -33.09
N ALA A 11 23.73 -7.71 -33.46
CA ALA A 11 22.89 -8.89 -33.67
C ALA A 11 22.24 -9.39 -32.37
N VAL A 12 22.96 -9.35 -31.24
CA VAL A 12 22.41 -9.66 -29.91
C VAL A 12 21.42 -8.60 -29.45
N PHE A 13 21.67 -7.31 -29.73
CA PHE A 13 20.74 -6.23 -29.40
C PHE A 13 19.45 -6.32 -30.22
N LEU A 14 19.53 -6.69 -31.51
CA LEU A 14 18.37 -6.91 -32.36
C LEU A 14 17.60 -8.20 -32.03
N ALA A 15 18.25 -9.21 -31.45
CA ALA A 15 17.58 -10.43 -30.97
C ALA A 15 16.84 -10.23 -29.63
N VAL A 16 17.22 -9.22 -28.83
CA VAL A 16 16.64 -8.96 -27.49
C VAL A 16 15.53 -7.91 -27.53
N VAL A 17 15.42 -7.10 -28.59
CA VAL A 17 14.26 -6.23 -28.82
C VAL A 17 13.14 -7.02 -29.48
N TRP A 18 12.59 -8.00 -28.76
CA TRP A 18 11.22 -8.43 -29.00
C TRP A 18 10.32 -7.31 -28.47
N VAL A 19 9.94 -6.40 -29.37
CA VAL A 19 8.76 -5.58 -29.18
C VAL A 19 7.63 -6.56 -28.86
N ARG A 20 7.10 -6.52 -27.62
CA ARG A 20 5.80 -7.11 -27.33
C ARG A 20 4.81 -6.34 -28.20
N ALA A 21 4.57 -6.86 -29.40
CA ALA A 21 3.39 -6.52 -30.16
C ALA A 21 2.21 -6.76 -29.22
N SER A 22 1.53 -5.68 -28.86
CA SER A 22 0.21 -5.72 -28.26
C SER A 22 -0.60 -6.83 -28.89
N ASP A 23 -1.18 -7.70 -28.05
CA ASP A 23 -1.92 -8.90 -28.43
C ASP A 23 -2.62 -8.76 -29.78
N ILE A 24 -2.05 -9.42 -30.79
CA ILE A 24 -2.66 -9.54 -32.11
C ILE A 24 -3.70 -10.65 -31.98
N THR A 25 -4.93 -10.29 -31.67
CA THR A 25 -6.07 -11.21 -31.75
C THR A 25 -6.49 -11.30 -33.21
N VAL A 26 -5.97 -12.30 -33.92
CA VAL A 26 -6.49 -12.67 -35.24
C VAL A 26 -7.87 -13.28 -35.00
N LEU A 27 -8.93 -12.60 -35.43
CA LEU A 27 -10.31 -13.01 -35.17
C LEU A 27 -10.71 -14.29 -35.93
N THR A 28 -9.92 -14.68 -36.94
CA THR A 28 -10.09 -15.92 -37.72
C THR A 28 -8.71 -16.50 -38.06
N GLU A 29 -8.30 -17.61 -37.43
CA GLU A 29 -6.97 -18.22 -37.64
C GLU A 29 -6.78 -18.76 -39.06
N GLU A 30 -7.86 -19.12 -39.76
CA GLU A 30 -7.80 -19.59 -41.13
C GLU A 30 -8.19 -18.46 -42.11
N PRO A 31 -7.32 -18.11 -43.08
CA PRO A 31 -7.66 -17.16 -44.12
C PRO A 31 -8.82 -17.70 -44.95
N VAL A 32 -9.83 -16.87 -45.16
CA VAL A 32 -10.96 -17.23 -46.03
C VAL A 32 -10.48 -17.08 -47.48
N ALA A 33 -10.68 -18.13 -48.29
CA ALA A 33 -10.19 -18.18 -49.67
C ALA A 33 -10.68 -16.98 -50.48
N GLU A 34 -11.93 -16.56 -50.27
CA GLU A 34 -12.57 -15.43 -50.92
C GLU A 34 -13.48 -14.67 -49.93
N PHE A 35 -13.33 -13.35 -49.88
CA PHE A 35 -14.08 -12.45 -49.01
C PHE A 35 -14.77 -11.40 -49.88
N ALA A 36 -16.09 -11.54 -50.03
CA ALA A 36 -16.89 -10.63 -50.84
C ALA A 36 -17.21 -9.35 -50.06
N LEU A 37 -16.88 -8.21 -50.63
CA LEU A 37 -17.19 -6.89 -50.10
C LEU A 37 -18.60 -6.44 -50.53
N PRO A 38 -19.23 -5.50 -49.81
CA PRO A 38 -20.58 -5.01 -50.13
C PRO A 38 -20.72 -4.37 -51.52
N ASP A 39 -19.61 -3.91 -52.10
CA ASP A 39 -19.57 -3.36 -53.45
C ASP A 39 -19.45 -4.43 -54.56
N GLY A 40 -19.44 -5.71 -54.18
CA GLY A 40 -19.31 -6.86 -55.08
C GLY A 40 -17.87 -7.24 -55.43
N SER A 41 -16.86 -6.51 -54.93
CA SER A 41 -15.47 -6.92 -55.09
C SER A 41 -15.12 -8.10 -54.19
N VAL A 42 -14.16 -8.92 -54.59
CA VAL A 42 -13.76 -10.13 -53.86
C VAL A 42 -12.28 -10.04 -53.50
N LEU A 43 -11.98 -10.05 -52.21
CA LEU A 43 -10.61 -10.13 -51.69
C LEU A 43 -10.22 -11.60 -51.55
N LYS A 44 -9.05 -11.99 -52.07
CA LYS A 44 -8.53 -13.36 -51.98
C LYS A 44 -7.59 -13.51 -50.80
N ASN A 45 -7.64 -14.67 -50.14
CA ASN A 45 -6.84 -15.01 -48.96
C ASN A 45 -6.95 -13.94 -47.86
N ALA A 46 -8.18 -13.51 -47.58
CA ALA A 46 -8.44 -12.41 -46.67
C ALA A 46 -8.68 -12.94 -45.24
N PHE A 47 -8.18 -12.21 -44.24
CA PHE A 47 -8.51 -12.45 -42.84
C PHE A 47 -8.68 -11.12 -42.10
N VAL A 48 -9.51 -11.13 -41.05
CA VAL A 48 -9.75 -9.96 -40.22
C VAL A 48 -8.61 -9.82 -39.23
N TRP A 49 -7.75 -8.83 -39.47
CA TRP A 49 -6.54 -8.62 -38.67
C TRP A 49 -6.81 -7.82 -37.39
N ARG A 50 -7.67 -6.81 -37.46
CA ARG A 50 -7.98 -5.94 -36.32
C ARG A 50 -9.41 -5.40 -36.39
N ARG A 51 -10.06 -5.33 -35.24
CA ARG A 51 -11.31 -4.60 -35.03
C ARG A 51 -11.02 -3.22 -34.43
N SER A 52 -11.66 -2.17 -34.95
CA SER A 52 -11.72 -0.85 -34.31
C SER A 52 -13.17 -0.51 -33.93
N SER A 53 -13.40 0.66 -33.35
CA SER A 53 -14.75 1.21 -33.12
C SER A 53 -15.48 1.56 -34.41
N GLU A 54 -14.75 1.81 -35.50
CA GLU A 54 -15.30 2.30 -36.77
C GLU A 54 -15.46 1.21 -37.84
N GLY A 55 -14.72 0.10 -37.73
CA GLY A 55 -14.75 -0.95 -38.74
C GLY A 55 -13.81 -2.13 -38.51
N LEU A 56 -13.64 -2.92 -39.57
CA LEU A 56 -12.75 -4.07 -39.65
C LEU A 56 -11.56 -3.76 -40.55
N MET A 57 -10.34 -4.06 -40.08
CA MET A 57 -9.14 -4.06 -40.90
C MET A 57 -8.92 -5.47 -41.45
N ILE A 58 -9.04 -5.62 -42.77
CA ILE A 58 -8.92 -6.89 -43.48
C ILE A 58 -7.58 -6.89 -44.21
N VAL A 59 -6.76 -7.91 -43.99
CA VAL A 59 -5.51 -8.11 -44.72
C VAL A 59 -5.74 -9.18 -45.77
N HIS A 60 -5.32 -8.93 -47.00
CA HIS A 60 -5.46 -9.83 -48.14
C HIS A 60 -4.22 -9.74 -49.04
N ASP A 61 -4.12 -10.58 -50.07
CA ASP A 61 -2.92 -10.64 -50.94
C ASP A 61 -2.56 -9.32 -51.64
N GLY A 62 -3.55 -8.45 -51.84
CA GLY A 62 -3.41 -7.15 -52.52
C GLY A 62 -3.12 -5.98 -51.58
N GLY A 63 -3.06 -6.19 -50.26
CA GLY A 63 -2.81 -5.15 -49.27
C GLY A 63 -3.77 -5.18 -48.08
N GLN A 64 -4.03 -3.99 -47.54
CA GLN A 64 -4.93 -3.80 -46.40
C GLN A 64 -6.19 -3.07 -46.87
N TYR A 65 -7.35 -3.52 -46.41
CA TYR A 65 -8.64 -2.94 -46.71
C TYR A 65 -9.40 -2.64 -45.42
N PHE A 66 -9.85 -1.40 -45.26
CA PHE A 66 -10.64 -0.98 -44.12
C PHE A 66 -12.13 -0.96 -44.48
N LEU A 67 -12.93 -1.77 -43.79
CA LEU A 67 -14.37 -1.88 -44.02
C LEU A 67 -15.14 -1.25 -42.86
N ASN A 68 -15.81 -0.13 -43.12
CA ASN A 68 -16.61 0.58 -42.13
C ASN A 68 -17.85 -0.24 -41.73
N PHE A 69 -18.16 -0.29 -40.44
CA PHE A 69 -19.31 -1.05 -39.92
C PHE A 69 -20.65 -0.65 -40.53
N LYS A 70 -20.82 0.61 -40.97
CA LYS A 70 -22.03 1.07 -41.65
C LYS A 70 -22.29 0.36 -42.98
N LEU A 71 -21.24 -0.16 -43.61
CA LEU A 71 -21.30 -0.86 -44.88
C LEU A 71 -21.40 -2.38 -44.70
N LEU A 72 -21.24 -2.90 -43.47
CA LEU A 72 -21.37 -4.33 -43.24
C LEU A 72 -22.82 -4.80 -43.44
N PRO A 73 -23.02 -5.97 -44.06
CA PRO A 73 -24.27 -6.72 -43.95
C PRO A 73 -24.66 -6.98 -42.50
N ASP A 74 -25.95 -7.04 -42.20
CA ASP A 74 -26.46 -7.12 -40.82
C ASP A 74 -26.09 -8.45 -40.12
N ASP A 75 -25.98 -9.54 -40.86
CA ASP A 75 -25.49 -10.83 -40.38
C ASP A 75 -24.00 -10.77 -39.95
N TRP A 76 -23.21 -9.93 -40.61
CA TRP A 76 -21.82 -9.68 -40.25
C TRP A 76 -21.69 -8.70 -39.08
N LYS A 77 -22.56 -7.70 -39.00
CA LYS A 77 -22.66 -6.86 -37.80
C LYS A 77 -22.99 -7.73 -36.58
N ALA A 78 -23.90 -8.70 -36.69
CA ALA A 78 -24.17 -9.62 -35.60
C ALA A 78 -22.92 -10.44 -35.18
N ALA A 79 -22.18 -10.99 -36.15
CA ALA A 79 -20.99 -11.80 -35.88
C ALA A 79 -19.80 -10.99 -35.32
N TYR A 80 -19.58 -9.77 -35.80
CA TYR A 80 -18.39 -8.99 -35.49
C TYR A 80 -18.61 -7.79 -34.57
N LEU A 81 -19.82 -7.24 -34.52
CA LEU A 81 -20.18 -6.20 -33.55
C LEU A 81 -20.79 -6.76 -32.28
N GLY A 82 -21.29 -8.01 -32.32
CA GLY A 82 -22.06 -8.58 -31.22
C GLY A 82 -23.28 -7.73 -30.93
N GLU A 83 -24.05 -7.36 -31.97
CA GLU A 83 -25.26 -6.55 -31.77
C GLU A 83 -26.07 -7.16 -30.61
N PRO A 84 -26.41 -6.35 -29.59
CA PRO A 84 -27.15 -6.83 -28.45
C PRO A 84 -28.42 -7.44 -29.02
N LYS A 85 -28.65 -8.74 -28.75
CA LYS A 85 -29.91 -9.42 -29.05
C LYS A 85 -31.01 -8.41 -28.81
N SER A 86 -31.68 -8.00 -29.90
CA SER A 86 -32.73 -6.98 -29.90
C SER A 86 -33.49 -7.04 -28.59
N SER A 87 -33.55 -5.93 -27.87
CA SER A 87 -34.20 -5.77 -26.58
C SER A 87 -35.62 -6.32 -26.59
N VAL A 88 -35.76 -7.63 -26.42
CA VAL A 88 -36.98 -8.27 -25.94
C VAL A 88 -37.04 -7.82 -24.50
N SER A 89 -37.98 -6.94 -24.21
CA SER A 89 -38.25 -6.33 -22.92
C SER A 89 -38.78 -7.32 -21.87
N GLY A 90 -38.22 -8.52 -21.84
CA GLY A 90 -38.22 -9.39 -20.69
C GLY A 90 -36.78 -9.41 -20.20
N GLU A 91 -36.47 -8.60 -19.18
CA GLU A 91 -35.31 -8.83 -18.32
C GLU A 91 -35.45 -10.25 -17.79
N THR A 92 -34.93 -11.20 -18.56
CA THR A 92 -34.77 -12.56 -18.12
C THR A 92 -33.61 -12.45 -17.17
N GLU A 93 -33.94 -12.21 -15.89
CA GLU A 93 -33.03 -12.19 -14.76
C GLU A 93 -32.01 -13.30 -15.03
N ALA A 94 -30.80 -12.92 -15.45
CA ALA A 94 -29.83 -13.85 -15.99
C ALA A 94 -29.63 -14.91 -14.90
N GLN A 95 -30.09 -16.13 -15.16
CA GLN A 95 -30.04 -17.18 -14.16
C GLN A 95 -28.58 -17.33 -13.76
N LEU A 96 -28.26 -16.87 -12.54
CA LEU A 96 -26.93 -16.97 -11.99
C LEU A 96 -26.52 -18.44 -12.08
N PRO A 97 -25.29 -18.75 -12.52
CA PRO A 97 -24.85 -20.14 -12.54
C PRO A 97 -25.05 -20.76 -11.16
N ASP A 98 -25.72 -21.90 -11.12
CA ASP A 98 -26.05 -22.58 -9.85
C ASP A 98 -24.84 -23.39 -9.39
N TYR A 99 -23.88 -22.70 -8.77
CA TYR A 99 -22.73 -23.34 -8.14
C TYR A 99 -23.15 -23.93 -6.78
N VAL A 100 -22.87 -25.22 -6.58
CA VAL A 100 -22.89 -25.81 -5.25
C VAL A 100 -21.75 -25.18 -4.45
N LEU A 101 -22.09 -24.49 -3.35
CA LEU A 101 -21.11 -23.83 -2.50
C LEU A 101 -20.45 -24.83 -1.54
N ASN A 102 -19.14 -24.76 -1.43
CA ASN A 102 -18.36 -25.50 -0.44
C ASN A 102 -17.56 -24.51 0.41
N ASP A 103 -18.08 -24.19 1.60
CA ASP A 103 -17.43 -23.27 2.54
C ASP A 103 -17.07 -23.95 3.88
N PRO A 104 -16.08 -24.85 3.90
CA PRO A 104 -15.69 -25.57 5.11
C PRO A 104 -15.03 -24.67 6.16
N HIS A 105 -14.66 -23.44 5.80
CA HIS A 105 -13.89 -22.51 6.64
C HIS A 105 -14.67 -21.27 7.07
N GLY A 106 -15.94 -21.12 6.66
CA GLY A 106 -16.78 -19.98 7.00
C GLY A 106 -16.35 -18.68 6.32
N LEU A 107 -15.78 -18.76 5.11
CA LEU A 107 -15.35 -17.63 4.30
C LEU A 107 -16.53 -16.81 3.78
N GLN A 108 -17.68 -17.45 3.49
CA GLN A 108 -18.83 -16.80 2.87
C GLN A 108 -19.28 -15.56 3.65
N GLN A 109 -19.44 -15.66 4.97
CA GLN A 109 -19.86 -14.54 5.83
C GLN A 109 -18.87 -13.36 5.84
N ILE A 110 -17.61 -13.60 5.49
CA ILE A 110 -16.58 -12.56 5.38
C ILE A 110 -16.62 -11.96 3.98
N LEU A 111 -16.67 -12.81 2.95
CA LEU A 111 -16.67 -12.39 1.55
C LEU A 111 -17.93 -11.62 1.15
N GLU A 112 -19.09 -11.92 1.74
CA GLU A 112 -20.32 -11.15 1.55
C GLU A 112 -20.21 -9.69 2.01
N ARG A 113 -19.20 -9.35 2.83
CA ARG A 113 -18.91 -7.98 3.27
C ARG A 113 -17.85 -7.28 2.41
N VAL A 114 -17.24 -7.98 1.47
CA VAL A 114 -16.16 -7.42 0.63
C VAL A 114 -16.78 -6.44 -0.38
N PRO A 115 -16.34 -5.16 -0.40
CA PRO A 115 -16.84 -4.19 -1.36
C PRO A 115 -16.60 -4.63 -2.80
N GLU A 116 -17.56 -4.37 -3.69
CA GLU A 116 -17.47 -4.61 -5.14
C GLU A 116 -17.31 -6.07 -5.59
N LEU A 117 -17.31 -7.03 -4.65
CA LEU A 117 -17.36 -8.45 -5.00
C LEU A 117 -18.77 -8.81 -5.49
N THR A 118 -18.88 -9.21 -6.75
CA THR A 118 -20.19 -9.58 -7.34
C THR A 118 -20.69 -10.90 -6.75
N PRO A 119 -22.02 -11.14 -6.71
CA PRO A 119 -22.55 -12.44 -6.30
C PRO A 119 -22.03 -13.61 -7.13
N VAL A 120 -21.82 -13.40 -8.44
CA VAL A 120 -21.21 -14.41 -9.33
C VAL A 120 -19.77 -14.68 -8.90
N GLY A 121 -18.97 -13.62 -8.69
CA GLY A 121 -17.58 -13.71 -8.20
C GLY A 121 -17.47 -14.46 -6.88
N LEU A 122 -18.32 -14.12 -5.91
CA LEU A 122 -18.39 -14.79 -4.60
C LEU A 122 -18.69 -16.29 -4.73
N ARG A 123 -19.74 -16.65 -5.49
CA ARG A 123 -20.11 -18.06 -5.69
C ARG A 123 -19.03 -18.82 -6.47
N PHE A 124 -18.41 -18.18 -7.45
CA PHE A 124 -17.35 -18.77 -8.26
C PHE A 124 -16.13 -19.15 -7.41
N VAL A 125 -15.65 -18.25 -6.54
CA VAL A 125 -14.47 -18.54 -5.70
C VAL A 125 -14.76 -19.52 -4.55
N LEU A 126 -16.03 -19.75 -4.21
CA LEU A 126 -16.48 -20.70 -3.18
C LEU A 126 -17.13 -21.97 -3.74
N ARG A 127 -17.04 -22.22 -5.05
CA ARG A 127 -17.67 -23.39 -5.68
C ARG A 127 -17.03 -24.70 -5.23
N GLU A 128 -17.80 -25.77 -5.18
CA GLU A 128 -17.28 -27.11 -5.00
C GLU A 128 -16.27 -27.44 -6.13
N GLY A 129 -15.10 -27.95 -5.76
CA GLY A 129 -14.01 -28.20 -6.70
C GLY A 129 -13.29 -26.94 -7.20
N ALA A 130 -13.37 -25.81 -6.48
CA ALA A 130 -12.56 -24.63 -6.74
C ALA A 130 -11.08 -24.99 -6.88
N ASP A 131 -10.45 -24.49 -7.95
CA ASP A 131 -9.01 -24.61 -8.17
C ASP A 131 -8.20 -23.83 -7.13
N GLU A 132 -6.89 -24.09 -7.08
CA GLU A 132 -5.96 -23.44 -6.15
C GLU A 132 -5.95 -21.91 -6.28
N ALA A 133 -6.08 -21.37 -7.50
CA ALA A 133 -6.13 -19.93 -7.72
C ALA A 133 -7.41 -19.30 -7.13
N SER A 134 -8.56 -19.96 -7.31
CA SER A 134 -9.86 -19.55 -6.78
C SER A 134 -9.85 -19.60 -5.25
N ALA A 135 -9.36 -20.71 -4.68
CA ALA A 135 -9.24 -20.89 -3.24
C ALA A 135 -8.29 -19.86 -2.63
N GLY A 136 -7.09 -19.68 -3.20
CA GLY A 136 -6.12 -18.67 -2.78
C GLY A 136 -6.69 -17.25 -2.84
N THR A 137 -7.46 -16.92 -3.88
CA THR A 137 -8.15 -15.62 -4.01
C THR A 137 -9.21 -15.43 -2.93
N ALA A 138 -10.03 -16.44 -2.64
CA ALA A 138 -11.03 -16.41 -1.57
C ALA A 138 -10.38 -16.19 -0.19
N PHE A 139 -9.34 -16.96 0.13
CA PHE A 139 -8.60 -16.80 1.38
C PHE A 139 -7.94 -15.42 1.47
N GLY A 140 -7.31 -14.95 0.40
CA GLY A 140 -6.67 -13.64 0.36
C GLY A 140 -7.66 -12.51 0.65
N MET A 141 -8.83 -12.52 0.01
CA MET A 141 -9.90 -11.56 0.27
C MET A 141 -10.38 -11.64 1.73
N ALA A 142 -10.64 -12.84 2.24
CA ALA A 142 -11.15 -13.03 3.60
C ALA A 142 -10.12 -12.60 4.68
N ILE A 143 -8.84 -12.86 4.46
CA ILE A 143 -7.75 -12.41 5.34
C ILE A 143 -7.66 -10.89 5.34
N LEU A 144 -7.59 -10.26 4.16
CA LEU A 144 -7.46 -8.81 4.04
C LEU A 144 -8.70 -8.09 4.60
N GLN A 145 -9.90 -8.56 4.29
CA GLN A 145 -11.14 -8.01 4.87
C GLN A 145 -11.17 -8.16 6.39
N SER A 146 -10.74 -9.31 6.92
CA SER A 146 -10.66 -9.51 8.37
C SER A 146 -9.65 -8.57 9.04
N LEU A 147 -8.53 -8.26 8.38
CA LEU A 147 -7.56 -7.27 8.86
C LEU A 147 -8.12 -5.85 8.86
N LEU A 148 -8.85 -5.47 7.80
CA LEU A 148 -9.51 -4.17 7.68
C LEU A 148 -10.66 -4.01 8.68
N ASP A 149 -11.38 -5.09 8.99
CA ASP A 149 -12.41 -5.16 10.05
C ASP A 149 -11.82 -5.17 11.48
N GLU A 150 -10.50 -5.05 11.64
CA GLU A 150 -9.77 -5.21 12.91
C GLU A 150 -9.96 -6.59 13.60
N LYS A 151 -10.40 -7.61 12.86
CA LYS A 151 -10.57 -9.01 13.33
C LYS A 151 -9.28 -9.82 13.17
N PHE A 152 -8.22 -9.38 13.84
CA PHE A 152 -6.87 -9.94 13.70
C PHE A 152 -6.76 -11.43 14.04
N ASP A 153 -7.53 -11.93 15.01
CA ASP A 153 -7.51 -13.36 15.36
C ASP A 153 -8.11 -14.22 14.25
N THR A 154 -9.18 -13.74 13.60
CA THR A 154 -9.77 -14.37 12.42
C THR A 154 -8.77 -14.37 11.26
N ALA A 155 -8.17 -13.22 10.95
CA ALA A 155 -7.16 -13.12 9.90
C ALA A 155 -5.98 -14.07 10.14
N ARG A 156 -5.47 -14.14 11.37
CA ARG A 156 -4.38 -15.05 11.75
C ARG A 156 -4.77 -16.51 11.59
N ARG A 157 -5.99 -16.89 12.01
CA ARG A 157 -6.49 -18.25 11.83
C ARG A 157 -6.57 -18.62 10.34
N LEU A 158 -7.09 -17.72 9.50
CA LEU A 158 -7.19 -17.93 8.06
C LEU A 158 -5.81 -18.04 7.40
N MET A 159 -4.84 -17.22 7.80
CA MET A 159 -3.44 -17.32 7.33
C MET A 159 -2.82 -18.69 7.66
N LEU A 160 -3.05 -19.21 8.87
CA LEU A 160 -2.56 -20.54 9.25
C LEU A 160 -3.24 -21.65 8.45
N ILE A 161 -4.57 -21.54 8.25
CA ILE A 161 -5.30 -22.52 7.42
C ILE A 161 -4.78 -22.50 5.99
N SER A 162 -4.57 -21.32 5.38
CA SER A 162 -4.03 -21.23 4.03
C SER A 162 -2.62 -21.83 3.92
N GLU A 163 -1.77 -21.64 4.93
CA GLU A 163 -0.42 -22.21 4.98
C GLU A 163 -0.46 -23.76 5.06
N GLU A 164 -1.30 -24.32 5.92
CA GLU A 164 -1.49 -25.78 6.05
C GLU A 164 -2.09 -26.41 4.78
N LEU A 165 -2.90 -25.66 4.04
CA LEU A 165 -3.45 -26.07 2.75
C LEU A 165 -2.49 -25.86 1.57
N GLY A 166 -1.29 -25.34 1.82
CA GLY A 166 -0.31 -25.03 0.78
C GLY A 166 -0.74 -23.94 -0.19
N GLN A 167 -1.70 -23.09 0.20
CA GLN A 167 -2.22 -22.03 -0.65
C GLN A 167 -1.24 -20.85 -0.67
N GLU A 168 -0.58 -20.63 -1.81
CA GLU A 168 0.25 -19.45 -2.02
C GLU A 168 -0.61 -18.22 -2.33
N ILE A 169 -0.76 -17.33 -1.36
CA ILE A 169 -1.51 -16.09 -1.54
C ILE A 169 -0.51 -14.95 -1.75
N GLU A 170 -0.28 -14.60 -3.02
CA GLU A 170 0.62 -13.50 -3.39
C GLU A 170 0.22 -12.21 -2.63
N GLY A 171 1.19 -11.57 -1.98
CA GLY A 171 1.01 -10.28 -1.30
C GLY A 171 0.16 -10.30 -0.02
N VAL A 172 -0.08 -11.46 0.59
CA VAL A 172 -0.76 -11.56 1.90
C VAL A 172 0.19 -12.03 3.01
N GLY A 173 1.50 -11.98 2.74
CA GLY A 173 2.54 -12.29 3.72
C GLY A 173 2.48 -11.37 4.95
N ARG A 174 2.89 -11.91 6.10
CA ARG A 174 2.82 -11.20 7.39
C ARG A 174 3.58 -9.87 7.38
N ASP A 175 4.70 -9.80 6.66
CA ASP A 175 5.54 -8.60 6.51
C ASP A 175 5.03 -7.65 5.42
N ASP A 176 4.23 -8.15 4.48
CA ASP A 176 3.58 -7.36 3.44
C ASP A 176 2.44 -6.54 4.02
N VAL A 177 1.53 -7.18 4.76
CA VAL A 177 0.31 -6.55 5.28
C VAL A 177 0.54 -5.73 6.55
N ALA A 178 1.63 -5.96 7.28
CA ALA A 178 1.88 -5.26 8.54
C ALA A 178 3.37 -4.99 8.77
N LYS A 179 3.68 -3.79 9.29
CA LYS A 179 5.04 -3.42 9.69
C LYS A 179 5.25 -3.62 11.19
N THR A 180 6.48 -3.95 11.59
CA THR A 180 6.88 -4.01 13.00
C THR A 180 6.58 -2.68 13.69
N CYS A 181 5.91 -2.75 14.84
CA CYS A 181 5.55 -1.56 15.60
C CYS A 181 6.83 -0.91 16.18
N PRO A 182 7.18 0.33 15.79
CA PRO A 182 8.43 0.96 16.22
C PRO A 182 8.45 1.34 17.71
N VAL A 183 7.30 1.32 18.39
CA VAL A 183 7.17 1.66 19.81
C VAL A 183 7.52 0.49 20.72
N CYS A 184 7.20 -0.74 20.29
CA CYS A 184 7.45 -1.97 21.06
C CYS A 184 8.39 -2.95 20.34
N ASN A 185 8.98 -2.55 19.22
CA ASN A 185 9.89 -3.36 18.41
C ASN A 185 9.38 -4.78 18.11
N GLY A 186 8.06 -4.95 17.91
CA GLY A 186 7.48 -6.26 17.62
C GLY A 186 6.96 -7.04 18.82
N GLU A 187 7.30 -6.64 20.05
CA GLU A 187 6.92 -7.41 21.26
C GLU A 187 5.43 -7.29 21.61
N GLY A 188 4.78 -6.23 21.13
CA GLY A 188 3.40 -5.92 21.51
C GLY A 188 3.25 -5.41 22.93
N ARG A 189 4.33 -5.34 23.70
CA ARG A 189 4.33 -4.83 25.07
C ARG A 189 5.40 -3.76 25.22
N VAL A 190 5.18 -2.85 26.16
CA VAL A 190 6.17 -1.83 26.53
C VAL A 190 6.35 -1.85 28.04
N PHE A 191 7.60 -1.78 28.48
CA PHE A 191 7.91 -1.63 29.89
C PHE A 191 7.71 -0.17 30.28
N LEU A 192 6.75 0.08 31.17
CA LEU A 192 6.57 1.40 31.77
C LEU A 192 7.27 1.43 33.12
N GLU A 193 8.28 2.27 33.24
CA GLU A 193 8.99 2.51 34.49
C GLU A 193 8.02 2.94 35.60
N CYS A 194 8.22 2.41 36.80
CA CYS A 194 7.41 2.76 37.96
C CYS A 194 7.76 4.18 38.40
N LYS A 195 6.79 5.09 38.29
CA LYS A 195 6.95 6.49 38.70
C LYS A 195 7.41 6.66 40.15
N ALA A 196 6.98 5.77 41.05
CA ALA A 196 7.33 5.85 42.47
C ALA A 196 8.82 5.58 42.76
N CYS A 197 9.50 4.76 41.95
CA CYS A 197 10.93 4.47 42.12
C CYS A 197 11.82 4.92 40.96
N GLY A 198 11.24 5.51 39.91
CA GLY A 198 11.94 5.92 38.70
C GLY A 198 12.67 4.75 38.04
N GLY A 199 11.99 3.61 37.88
CA GLY A 199 12.56 2.44 37.21
C GLY A 199 13.42 1.53 38.08
N SER A 200 13.89 1.97 39.25
CA SER A 200 14.94 1.22 39.97
C SER A 200 14.47 -0.03 40.72
N GLY A 201 13.17 -0.19 40.93
CA GLY A 201 12.63 -1.28 41.75
C GLY A 201 12.81 -1.07 43.25
N LYS A 202 13.82 -0.31 43.67
CA LYS A 202 14.14 0.03 45.07
C LYS A 202 13.15 1.02 45.70
N CYS A 203 12.94 0.90 47.01
CA CYS A 203 12.14 1.82 47.81
C CYS A 203 12.77 3.22 47.82
N ALA A 204 12.01 4.23 47.40
CA ALA A 204 12.50 5.62 47.35
C ALA A 204 12.85 6.19 48.74
N ARG A 205 12.36 5.61 49.84
CA ARG A 205 12.65 6.09 51.20
C ARG A 205 13.92 5.54 51.83
N CYS A 206 14.30 4.30 51.53
CA CYS A 206 15.50 3.67 52.11
C CYS A 206 16.56 3.29 51.07
N GLY A 207 16.41 3.75 49.83
CA GLY A 207 17.39 3.47 48.77
C GLY A 207 17.51 1.99 48.39
N GLY A 208 16.64 1.11 48.88
CA GLY A 208 16.68 -0.33 48.63
C GLY A 208 17.14 -1.19 49.80
N GLU A 209 17.58 -0.61 50.91
CA GLU A 209 18.22 -1.37 51.99
C GLU A 209 17.26 -2.03 52.97
N GLY A 210 15.97 -1.68 52.89
CA GLY A 210 14.97 -2.13 53.87
C GLY A 210 15.07 -1.44 55.23
N GLU A 211 16.18 -0.77 55.53
CA GLU A 211 16.39 -0.02 56.78
C GLU A 211 16.73 1.44 56.51
N ARG A 212 16.56 2.31 57.51
CA ARG A 212 16.97 3.71 57.43
C ARG A 212 17.58 4.14 58.76
N GLU A 213 18.57 5.02 58.70
CA GLU A 213 19.12 5.63 59.90
C GLU A 213 18.06 6.51 60.59
N THR A 214 18.03 6.46 61.92
CA THR A 214 17.07 7.23 62.74
C THR A 214 17.46 8.70 62.89
N GLY A 215 18.68 9.07 62.50
CA GLY A 215 19.26 10.40 62.73
C GLY A 215 19.68 10.65 64.18
N ILE A 216 19.54 9.66 65.07
CA ILE A 216 19.93 9.74 66.48
C ILE A 216 20.82 8.53 66.80
N GLY A 217 22.14 8.72 66.69
CA GLY A 217 23.15 7.67 66.86
C GLY A 217 23.23 6.68 65.68
N ASN A 218 24.00 5.60 65.85
CA ASN A 218 24.23 4.56 64.83
C ASN A 218 23.10 3.50 64.77
N HIS A 219 21.86 3.88 65.09
CA HIS A 219 20.73 2.96 65.10
C HIS A 219 19.95 3.04 63.78
N THR A 220 19.81 1.88 63.11
CA THR A 220 18.92 1.70 61.97
C THR A 220 17.53 1.28 62.43
N VAL A 221 16.50 1.73 61.72
CA VAL A 221 15.12 1.25 61.89
C VAL A 221 14.59 0.69 60.59
N ARG A 222 13.78 -0.36 60.71
CA ARG A 222 13.09 -0.96 59.58
C ARG A 222 12.26 0.10 58.84
N CYS A 223 12.48 0.21 57.53
CA CYS A 223 11.79 1.16 56.69
C CYS A 223 10.30 0.80 56.63
N THR A 224 9.45 1.70 57.12
CA THR A 224 8.00 1.48 57.20
C THR A 224 7.31 1.50 55.83
N ALA A 225 7.90 2.18 54.83
CA ALA A 225 7.32 2.27 53.49
C ALA A 225 7.41 0.96 52.71
N CYS A 226 8.54 0.26 52.78
CA CYS A 226 8.72 -1.07 52.18
C CYS A 226 8.56 -2.21 53.20
N ARG A 227 8.24 -1.90 54.47
CA ARG A 227 8.18 -2.87 55.57
C ARG A 227 9.44 -3.73 55.65
N GLY A 228 10.62 -3.13 55.45
CA GLY A 228 11.90 -3.84 55.53
C GLY A 228 12.32 -4.62 54.30
N THR A 229 11.52 -4.71 53.24
CA THR A 229 11.92 -5.48 52.05
C THR A 229 12.97 -4.79 51.21
N GLY A 230 13.07 -3.46 51.31
CA GLY A 230 13.89 -2.66 50.38
C GLY A 230 13.22 -2.43 49.02
N ASP A 231 12.19 -3.19 48.68
CA ASP A 231 11.47 -3.06 47.42
C ASP A 231 10.53 -1.85 47.39
N CYS A 232 10.34 -1.29 46.19
CA CYS A 232 9.33 -0.28 45.94
C CYS A 232 7.94 -0.91 46.18
N PRO A 233 7.14 -0.39 47.13
CA PRO A 233 5.85 -0.99 47.47
C PRO A 233 4.82 -0.90 46.34
N VAL A 234 5.05 -0.04 45.33
CA VAL A 234 4.15 0.14 44.18
C VAL A 234 4.38 -0.89 43.09
N CYS A 235 5.64 -1.28 42.83
CA CYS A 235 5.97 -2.26 41.79
C CYS A 235 6.50 -3.59 42.34
N GLY A 236 6.56 -3.75 43.67
CA GLY A 236 7.09 -4.95 44.32
C GLY A 236 8.51 -5.30 43.87
N GLY A 237 9.39 -4.30 43.71
CA GLY A 237 10.77 -4.55 43.29
C GLY A 237 11.01 -4.61 41.78
N ALA A 238 9.96 -4.82 40.95
CA ALA A 238 10.11 -5.02 39.50
C ALA A 238 10.59 -3.78 38.70
N GLY A 239 10.67 -2.61 39.33
CA GLY A 239 11.07 -1.35 38.68
C GLY A 239 10.03 -0.73 37.74
N GLY A 240 9.00 -1.47 37.36
CA GLY A 240 7.98 -0.99 36.42
C GLY A 240 6.87 -2.00 36.24
N LYS A 241 6.06 -1.80 35.21
CA LYS A 241 5.07 -2.76 34.76
C LYS A 241 5.08 -2.86 33.24
N THR A 242 5.03 -4.09 32.76
CA THR A 242 4.84 -4.39 31.34
C THR A 242 3.37 -4.16 31.01
N VAL A 243 3.09 -3.24 30.08
CA VAL A 243 1.73 -2.98 29.59
C VAL A 243 1.62 -3.30 28.12
N VAL A 244 0.39 -3.47 27.66
CA VAL A 244 0.08 -3.62 26.23
C VAL A 244 0.48 -2.35 25.48
N CYS A 245 1.19 -2.51 24.37
CA CYS A 245 1.58 -1.39 23.53
C CYS A 245 0.34 -0.75 22.89
N ARG A 246 0.03 0.49 23.26
CA ARG A 246 -1.14 1.22 22.74
C ARG A 246 -1.05 1.48 21.24
N ALA A 247 0.15 1.68 20.70
CA ALA A 247 0.35 2.00 19.29
C ALA A 247 -0.03 0.84 18.35
N CYS A 248 0.05 -0.40 18.81
CA CYS A 248 -0.32 -1.58 18.04
C CYS A 248 -1.43 -2.41 18.71
N GLY A 249 -2.05 -1.92 19.77
CA GLY A 249 -3.05 -2.66 20.55
C GLY A 249 -2.55 -4.00 21.10
N GLY A 250 -1.24 -4.17 21.31
CA GLY A 250 -0.68 -5.44 21.77
C GLY A 250 -0.16 -6.39 20.69
N ARG A 251 -0.37 -6.07 19.42
CA ARG A 251 -0.10 -6.99 18.31
C ARG A 251 1.37 -7.07 17.91
N GLY A 252 2.20 -6.15 18.39
CA GLY A 252 3.59 -6.00 17.96
C GLY A 252 3.74 -5.43 16.55
N ARG A 253 2.68 -5.35 15.77
CA ARG A 253 2.68 -4.89 14.38
C ARG A 253 1.58 -3.86 14.12
N ILE A 254 1.83 -2.96 13.18
CA ILE A 254 0.89 -1.95 12.70
C ILE A 254 0.48 -2.34 11.29
N LEU A 255 -0.83 -2.45 11.06
CA LEU A 255 -1.39 -2.79 9.77
C LEU A 255 -1.03 -1.72 8.73
N LYS A 256 -0.66 -2.14 7.52
CA LYS A 256 -0.53 -1.26 6.36
C LYS A 256 -1.90 -1.15 5.68
N THR A 257 -2.83 -0.39 6.28
CA THR A 257 -4.24 -0.33 5.84
C THR A 257 -4.39 -0.10 4.33
N LYS A 258 -3.68 0.88 3.76
CA LYS A 258 -3.72 1.19 2.32
C LYS A 258 -3.25 0.03 1.44
N TYR A 259 -2.22 -0.68 1.88
CA TYR A 259 -1.74 -1.88 1.18
C TYR A 259 -2.84 -2.95 1.16
N CYS A 260 -3.50 -3.18 2.30
CA CYS A 260 -4.59 -4.14 2.40
C CYS A 260 -5.79 -3.76 1.54
N GLU A 261 -6.19 -2.48 1.52
CA GLU A 261 -7.26 -1.96 0.65
C GLU A 261 -6.96 -2.21 -0.83
N VAL A 262 -5.79 -1.77 -1.31
CA VAL A 262 -5.41 -1.91 -2.73
C VAL A 262 -5.28 -3.39 -3.11
N ARG A 263 -4.69 -4.21 -2.24
CA ARG A 263 -4.56 -5.66 -2.50
C ARG A 263 -5.92 -6.35 -2.52
N LEU A 264 -6.84 -5.98 -1.61
CA LEU A 264 -8.20 -6.52 -1.59
C LEU A 264 -8.93 -6.18 -2.88
N ASN A 265 -8.87 -4.92 -3.34
CA ASN A 265 -9.48 -4.49 -4.60
C ASN A 265 -8.94 -5.29 -5.80
N ARG A 266 -7.62 -5.54 -5.87
CA ARG A 266 -7.03 -6.40 -6.92
C ARG A 266 -7.59 -7.82 -6.86
N LEU A 267 -7.72 -8.42 -5.68
CA LEU A 267 -8.28 -9.77 -5.55
C LEU A 267 -9.76 -9.83 -5.91
N VAL A 268 -10.54 -8.79 -5.59
CA VAL A 268 -11.94 -8.64 -6.02
C VAL A 268 -12.04 -8.60 -7.55
N GLN A 269 -11.19 -7.79 -8.20
CA GLN A 269 -11.12 -7.75 -9.66
C GLN A 269 -10.76 -9.10 -10.28
N THR A 270 -9.80 -9.81 -9.67
CA THR A 270 -9.43 -11.16 -10.11
C THR A 270 -10.61 -12.12 -9.95
N ALA A 271 -11.30 -12.12 -8.80
CA ALA A 271 -12.46 -12.99 -8.55
C ALA A 271 -13.60 -12.73 -9.54
N ASN A 272 -13.93 -11.46 -9.79
CA ASN A 272 -14.97 -11.09 -10.74
C ASN A 272 -14.60 -11.50 -12.19
N ARG A 273 -13.34 -11.28 -12.63
CA ARG A 273 -12.87 -11.72 -13.97
C ARG A 273 -12.84 -13.23 -14.15
N MET A 274 -12.49 -13.97 -13.09
CA MET A 274 -12.52 -15.43 -13.14
C MET A 274 -13.94 -15.96 -13.32
N ALA A 275 -14.92 -15.27 -12.73
CA ALA A 275 -16.32 -15.64 -12.80
C ALA A 275 -17.03 -15.18 -14.08
N ASP A 276 -16.59 -14.05 -14.63
CA ASP A 276 -17.11 -13.44 -15.85
C ASP A 276 -15.93 -12.88 -16.67
N PRO A 277 -15.47 -13.59 -17.72
CA PRO A 277 -14.37 -13.14 -18.56
C PRO A 277 -14.63 -11.80 -19.27
N ASP A 278 -15.89 -11.44 -19.48
CA ASP A 278 -16.29 -10.17 -20.09
C ASP A 278 -16.31 -9.02 -19.06
N TRP A 279 -16.05 -9.33 -17.79
CA TRP A 279 -15.96 -8.34 -16.73
C TRP A 279 -14.77 -7.40 -16.96
N THR A 280 -15.08 -6.16 -17.27
CA THR A 280 -14.12 -5.14 -17.70
C THR A 280 -14.18 -3.93 -16.77
N GLN A 281 -13.96 -4.15 -15.46
CA GLN A 281 -13.71 -3.01 -14.56
C GLN A 281 -12.25 -2.58 -14.69
N THR A 282 -12.05 -1.33 -15.09
CA THR A 282 -10.72 -0.71 -15.19
C THR A 282 -10.18 -0.38 -13.80
N VAL A 283 -8.86 -0.24 -13.68
CA VAL A 283 -8.22 0.14 -12.40
C VAL A 283 -8.71 1.52 -11.96
N VAL A 284 -8.90 2.42 -12.92
CA VAL A 284 -9.40 3.76 -12.69
C VAL A 284 -10.83 3.75 -12.15
N GLN A 285 -11.68 2.79 -12.55
CA GLN A 285 -13.03 2.68 -12.01
C GLN A 285 -13.06 2.15 -10.57
N ALA A 286 -12.20 1.18 -10.22
CA ALA A 286 -12.15 0.64 -8.85
C ALA A 286 -11.61 1.66 -7.84
N ASP A 287 -10.65 2.50 -8.23
CA ASP A 287 -10.13 3.59 -7.41
C ASP A 287 -10.68 4.97 -7.83
N ARG A 288 -11.86 5.01 -8.47
CA ARG A 288 -12.42 6.20 -9.14
C ARG A 288 -12.45 7.44 -8.27
N ALA A 289 -12.89 7.30 -7.01
CA ALA A 289 -12.98 8.44 -6.10
C ALA A 289 -11.62 9.11 -5.86
N HIS A 290 -10.55 8.31 -5.72
CA HIS A 290 -9.18 8.79 -5.50
C HIS A 290 -8.57 9.34 -6.79
N VAL A 291 -8.72 8.59 -7.89
CA VAL A 291 -8.18 8.97 -9.20
C VAL A 291 -8.83 10.26 -9.71
N LEU A 292 -10.17 10.34 -9.74
CA LEU A 292 -10.89 11.51 -10.24
C LEU A 292 -10.56 12.77 -9.42
N LYS A 293 -10.60 12.66 -8.09
CA LYS A 293 -10.24 13.76 -7.19
C LYS A 293 -8.82 14.30 -7.47
N THR A 294 -7.90 13.42 -7.86
CA THR A 294 -6.52 13.80 -8.17
C THR A 294 -6.40 14.37 -9.58
N LEU A 295 -7.02 13.73 -10.58
CA LEU A 295 -7.02 14.18 -11.98
C LEU A 295 -7.57 15.60 -12.14
N GLU A 296 -8.67 15.93 -11.46
CA GLU A 296 -9.27 17.27 -11.51
C GLU A 296 -8.35 18.38 -10.99
N ARG A 297 -7.31 18.03 -10.23
CA ARG A 297 -6.31 18.96 -9.67
C ARG A 297 -5.04 19.07 -10.50
N ILE A 298 -4.85 18.23 -11.53
CA ILE A 298 -3.62 18.19 -12.33
C ILE A 298 -3.55 19.41 -13.27
N PRO A 299 -2.59 20.33 -13.10
CA PRO A 299 -2.47 21.51 -13.96
C PRO A 299 -2.10 21.10 -15.38
N GLY A 300 -2.88 21.56 -16.37
CA GLY A 300 -2.65 21.30 -17.80
C GLY A 300 -3.39 20.08 -18.36
N LEU A 301 -4.02 19.26 -17.52
CA LEU A 301 -4.94 18.22 -18.00
C LEU A 301 -6.23 18.88 -18.49
N GLU A 302 -6.68 18.53 -19.69
CA GLU A 302 -7.94 19.06 -20.23
C GLU A 302 -9.12 18.59 -19.38
N TYR A 303 -10.07 19.49 -19.09
CA TYR A 303 -11.22 19.18 -18.22
C TYR A 303 -12.05 17.99 -18.73
N GLY A 304 -12.21 17.91 -20.05
CA GLY A 304 -12.90 16.79 -20.69
C GLY A 304 -12.14 15.47 -20.55
N ALA A 305 -10.80 15.50 -20.53
CA ALA A 305 -9.97 14.30 -20.38
C ALA A 305 -10.15 13.66 -19.00
N ALA A 306 -10.13 14.45 -17.92
CA ALA A 306 -10.35 13.94 -16.57
C ALA A 306 -11.70 13.21 -16.43
N ARG A 307 -12.76 13.76 -17.03
CA ARG A 307 -14.10 13.15 -17.04
C ARG A 307 -14.16 11.91 -17.93
N PHE A 308 -13.53 11.94 -19.09
CA PHE A 308 -13.44 10.80 -20.01
C PHE A 308 -12.79 9.59 -19.33
N TYR A 309 -11.65 9.79 -18.67
CA TYR A 309 -10.95 8.71 -17.96
C TYR A 309 -11.73 8.15 -16.77
N ALA A 310 -12.64 8.93 -16.20
CA ALA A 310 -13.53 8.48 -15.14
C ALA A 310 -14.90 8.02 -15.66
N SER A 311 -15.09 7.92 -16.97
CA SER A 311 -16.35 7.50 -17.60
C SER A 311 -16.34 6.01 -17.94
N ASP A 312 -17.52 5.42 -18.09
CA ASP A 312 -17.66 4.02 -18.48
C ASP A 312 -17.31 3.77 -19.95
N ALA A 313 -17.21 4.85 -20.76
CA ALA A 313 -16.73 4.77 -22.14
C ALA A 313 -15.22 4.53 -22.22
N TYR A 314 -14.48 4.78 -21.14
CA TYR A 314 -13.06 4.52 -21.07
C TYR A 314 -12.78 3.08 -20.65
N ASN A 315 -12.03 2.36 -21.48
CA ASN A 315 -11.81 0.91 -21.39
C ASN A 315 -10.49 0.53 -20.71
N GLY A 316 -9.81 1.46 -20.06
CA GLY A 316 -8.60 1.16 -19.29
C GLY A 316 -7.28 1.25 -20.05
N ALA A 317 -7.28 1.61 -21.33
CA ALA A 317 -6.10 1.60 -22.20
C ALA A 317 -4.91 2.45 -21.71
N MET A 318 -5.15 3.44 -20.86
CA MET A 318 -4.16 4.38 -20.31
C MET A 318 -4.03 4.30 -18.79
N ASP A 319 -4.50 3.23 -18.13
CA ASP A 319 -4.64 3.22 -16.67
C ASP A 319 -3.29 3.43 -15.97
N THR A 320 -2.23 2.81 -16.46
CA THR A 320 -0.88 3.01 -15.94
C THR A 320 -0.47 4.48 -15.98
N ASN A 321 -0.71 5.18 -17.09
CA ASN A 321 -0.36 6.58 -17.25
C ASN A 321 -1.21 7.51 -16.38
N ILE A 322 -2.50 7.20 -16.23
CA ILE A 322 -3.42 7.93 -15.36
C ILE A 322 -2.98 7.81 -13.90
N VAL A 323 -2.79 6.58 -13.42
CA VAL A 323 -2.40 6.32 -12.03
C VAL A 323 -1.01 6.91 -11.76
N LEU A 324 -0.09 6.84 -12.73
CA LEU A 324 1.22 7.44 -12.62
C LEU A 324 1.17 8.98 -12.57
N ALA A 325 0.31 9.61 -13.38
CA ALA A 325 0.11 11.06 -13.33
C ALA A 325 -0.43 11.48 -11.95
N CYS A 326 -1.37 10.72 -11.40
CA CYS A 326 -1.89 10.91 -10.04
C CYS A 326 -0.79 10.74 -8.97
N ALA A 327 0.05 9.71 -9.07
CA ALA A 327 1.17 9.49 -8.16
C ALA A 327 2.14 10.68 -8.16
N VAL A 328 2.62 11.07 -9.35
CA VAL A 328 3.58 12.17 -9.51
C VAL A 328 2.99 13.52 -9.08
N HIS A 329 1.72 13.77 -9.38
CA HIS A 329 1.03 14.98 -8.93
C HIS A 329 0.92 15.02 -7.40
N SER A 330 0.59 13.91 -6.76
CA SER A 330 0.50 13.79 -5.30
C SER A 330 1.87 14.06 -4.63
N ILE A 331 2.96 13.56 -5.23
CA ILE A 331 4.33 13.86 -4.77
C ILE A 331 4.58 15.37 -4.79
N LEU A 332 4.30 16.05 -5.91
CA LEU A 332 4.51 17.50 -6.06
C LEU A 332 3.72 18.33 -5.04
N ASN A 333 2.52 17.86 -4.65
CA ASN A 333 1.70 18.51 -3.63
C ASN A 333 2.08 18.15 -2.18
N LYS A 334 3.16 17.38 -1.97
CA LYS A 334 3.58 16.86 -0.66
C LYS A 334 2.53 15.94 -0.01
N GLU A 335 1.66 15.35 -0.81
CA GLU A 335 0.64 14.36 -0.41
C GLU A 335 1.25 12.94 -0.51
N LEU A 336 2.36 12.70 0.20
CA LEU A 336 3.14 11.45 0.10
C LEU A 336 2.32 10.19 0.39
N GLU A 337 1.37 10.33 1.30
CA GLU A 337 0.42 9.29 1.67
C GLU A 337 -0.51 8.86 0.52
N GLU A 338 -0.88 9.79 -0.36
CA GLU A 338 -1.70 9.51 -1.54
C GLU A 338 -0.82 8.98 -2.68
N ALA A 339 0.40 9.53 -2.82
CA ALA A 339 1.40 9.02 -3.76
C ALA A 339 1.75 7.54 -3.48
N GLU A 340 1.88 7.16 -2.21
CA GLU A 340 2.08 5.77 -1.81
C GLU A 340 0.89 4.88 -2.19
N ARG A 341 -0.35 5.37 -2.06
CA ARG A 341 -1.56 4.65 -2.52
C ARG A 341 -1.49 4.38 -4.03
N PHE A 342 -1.21 5.40 -4.85
CA PHE A 342 -1.09 5.21 -6.30
C PHE A 342 0.09 4.31 -6.69
N HIS A 343 1.21 4.38 -5.98
CA HIS A 343 2.33 3.46 -6.19
C HIS A 343 1.92 2.01 -5.91
N LEU A 344 1.16 1.76 -4.83
CA LEU A 344 0.61 0.44 -4.52
C LEU A 344 -0.35 -0.05 -5.60
N ILE A 345 -1.21 0.84 -6.14
CA ILE A 345 -2.10 0.51 -7.26
C ILE A 345 -1.29 0.10 -8.50
N ILE A 346 -0.19 0.81 -8.79
CA ILE A 346 0.70 0.46 -9.92
C ILE A 346 1.36 -0.89 -9.70
N GLN A 347 1.96 -1.11 -8.52
CA GLN A 347 2.60 -2.38 -8.18
C GLN A 347 1.63 -3.55 -8.22
N ALA A 348 0.41 -3.34 -7.72
CA ALA A 348 -0.64 -4.34 -7.73
C ALA A 348 -1.05 -4.69 -9.16
N ASN A 349 -1.30 -3.72 -10.04
CA ASN A 349 -1.96 -4.00 -11.32
C ASN A 349 -1.02 -4.22 -12.51
N TYR A 350 0.20 -3.66 -12.50
CA TYR A 350 1.06 -3.66 -13.69
C TYR A 350 2.41 -4.36 -13.50
N GLY A 351 2.65 -4.98 -12.35
CA GLY A 351 3.84 -5.76 -12.09
C GLY A 351 5.02 -4.91 -11.61
N GLY A 352 5.19 -4.87 -10.29
CA GLY A 352 6.45 -4.54 -9.63
C GLY A 352 7.00 -3.12 -9.86
N ASP A 353 8.22 -2.93 -9.36
CA ASP A 353 8.94 -1.65 -9.34
C ASP A 353 9.44 -1.18 -10.73
N GLU A 354 9.26 -1.99 -11.79
CA GLU A 354 9.81 -1.70 -13.13
C GLU A 354 9.19 -0.46 -13.79
N ILE A 355 7.90 -0.21 -13.55
CA ILE A 355 7.16 0.90 -14.19
C ILE A 355 7.36 2.21 -13.43
N PHE A 356 7.35 2.14 -12.09
CA PHE A 356 7.42 3.31 -11.24
C PHE A 356 7.98 2.98 -9.87
N GLU A 357 9.21 3.43 -9.62
CA GLU A 357 9.80 3.40 -8.29
C GLU A 357 9.65 4.75 -7.62
N LEU A 358 8.83 4.82 -6.56
CA LEU A 358 8.61 6.06 -5.80
C LEU A 358 9.94 6.68 -5.30
N LYS A 359 10.92 5.84 -4.95
CA LYS A 359 12.26 6.27 -4.50
C LYS A 359 13.01 7.11 -5.54
N ASN A 360 12.73 6.95 -6.84
CA ASN A 360 13.42 7.69 -7.90
C ASN A 360 12.94 9.14 -8.04
N TYR A 361 11.85 9.51 -7.37
CA TYR A 361 11.28 10.86 -7.36
C TYR A 361 11.54 11.59 -6.04
N LEU A 362 12.32 10.96 -5.15
CA LEU A 362 12.61 11.44 -3.82
C LEU A 362 14.13 11.45 -3.60
N ASN A 363 14.69 12.64 -3.37
CA ASN A 363 16.07 12.82 -2.97
C ASN A 363 16.25 12.49 -1.49
N ILE A 364 17.42 11.98 -1.11
CA ILE A 364 17.82 11.91 0.30
C ILE A 364 17.87 13.35 0.82
N CYS A 365 17.21 13.62 1.95
CA CYS A 365 17.19 14.96 2.51
C CYS A 365 18.60 15.33 2.99
N SER A 366 19.23 16.29 2.29
CA SER A 366 20.58 16.78 2.58
C SER A 366 20.75 17.40 3.97
N VAL A 367 19.65 17.83 4.61
CA VAL A 367 19.68 18.44 5.94
C VAL A 367 19.80 17.39 7.05
N CYS A 368 19.26 16.19 6.85
CA CYS A 368 19.23 15.14 7.88
C CYS A 368 19.83 13.80 7.43
N ASP A 369 20.50 13.77 6.28
CA ASP A 369 21.12 12.58 5.67
C ASP A 369 20.19 11.36 5.65
N GLY A 370 18.92 11.56 5.28
CA GLY A 370 17.97 10.45 5.21
C GLY A 370 17.33 10.04 6.53
N LYS A 371 17.78 10.57 7.68
CA LYS A 371 17.31 10.12 9.01
C LYS A 371 15.89 10.58 9.32
N GLY A 372 15.44 11.68 8.72
CA GLY A 372 14.15 12.31 9.01
C GLY A 372 14.11 13.13 10.30
N TYR A 373 15.18 13.11 11.10
CA TYR A 373 15.29 13.93 12.30
C TYR A 373 16.68 14.53 12.40
N LEU A 374 16.75 15.70 13.04
CA LEU A 374 17.97 16.34 13.47
C LEU A 374 18.21 16.00 14.93
N VAL A 375 19.48 15.76 15.25
CA VAL A 375 19.93 15.56 16.62
C VAL A 375 20.54 16.89 17.05
N HIS A 376 19.94 17.52 18.05
CA HIS A 376 20.50 18.72 18.67
C HIS A 376 20.83 18.42 20.11
N ASP A 377 21.85 19.09 20.63
CA ASP A 377 22.08 19.16 22.05
C ASP A 377 20.82 19.66 22.76
N CYS A 378 20.46 18.98 23.83
CA CYS A 378 19.32 19.38 24.63
C CYS A 378 19.61 20.75 25.24
N SER A 379 18.86 21.78 24.83
CA SER A 379 19.04 23.16 25.28
C SER A 379 18.88 23.36 26.79
N VAL A 380 18.28 22.41 27.50
CA VAL A 380 18.13 22.45 28.97
C VAL A 380 19.40 22.00 29.68
N CYS A 381 20.14 21.03 29.14
CA CYS A 381 21.35 20.50 29.76
C CYS A 381 22.63 20.73 28.94
N ASN A 382 22.54 21.48 27.85
CA ASN A 382 23.62 21.76 26.90
C ASN A 382 24.37 20.49 26.49
N GLY A 383 23.64 19.47 26.04
CA GLY A 383 24.24 18.22 25.55
C GLY A 383 24.70 17.24 26.65
N SER A 384 24.83 17.68 27.90
CA SER A 384 25.41 16.82 28.96
C SER A 384 24.56 15.62 29.35
N GLY A 385 23.25 15.66 29.08
CA GLY A 385 22.29 14.67 29.59
C GLY A 385 22.01 14.78 31.09
N LYS A 386 22.80 15.56 31.83
CA LYS A 386 22.68 15.74 33.28
C LYS A 386 21.72 16.87 33.61
N CYS A 387 21.07 16.81 34.76
CA CYS A 387 20.19 17.86 35.23
C CYS A 387 21.03 19.10 35.58
N PRO A 388 20.77 20.27 34.96
CA PRO A 388 21.60 21.46 35.15
C PRO A 388 21.58 21.97 36.60
N ARG A 389 20.52 21.63 37.36
CA ARG A 389 20.36 22.07 38.74
C ARG A 389 21.15 21.25 39.77
N CYS A 390 21.41 19.97 39.51
CA CYS A 390 22.08 19.08 40.45
C CYS A 390 23.33 18.41 39.87
N GLY A 391 23.81 18.88 38.71
CA GLY A 391 25.03 18.36 38.08
C GLY A 391 24.97 16.89 37.65
N GLY A 392 23.82 16.21 37.75
CA GLY A 392 23.69 14.78 37.44
C GLY A 392 23.44 13.88 38.65
N ASP A 393 23.60 14.38 39.87
CA ASP A 393 23.61 13.53 41.07
C ASP A 393 22.21 13.32 41.68
N GLY A 394 21.23 14.09 41.19
CA GLY A 394 19.85 14.01 41.67
C GLY A 394 19.62 14.67 43.03
N LEU A 395 20.65 15.24 43.65
CA LEU A 395 20.62 15.93 44.94
C LEU A 395 21.06 17.39 44.79
N CYS A 396 20.45 18.30 45.54
CA CYS A 396 20.86 19.69 45.67
C CYS A 396 21.23 19.97 47.13
N GLU A 397 22.32 20.68 47.36
CA GLU A 397 22.67 21.22 48.67
C GLU A 397 21.75 22.41 49.00
N SER A 398 21.36 22.52 50.27
CA SER A 398 20.61 23.67 50.76
C SER A 398 21.56 24.82 51.06
N LEU A 399 21.11 26.06 50.81
CA LEU A 399 21.88 27.26 51.14
C LEU A 399 21.83 27.61 52.63
N PHE A 400 20.97 26.94 53.40
CA PHE A 400 20.67 27.30 54.78
C PHE A 400 21.08 26.23 55.80
N ASP A 401 21.35 25.00 55.35
CA ASP A 401 21.82 23.88 56.18
C ASP A 401 22.68 22.92 55.37
N ASP A 402 23.59 22.18 56.02
CA ASP A 402 24.47 21.16 55.41
C ASP A 402 23.69 19.89 54.96
N ARG A 403 22.41 20.03 54.62
CA ARG A 403 21.54 18.94 54.19
C ARG A 403 21.39 18.91 52.68
N THR A 404 21.37 17.71 52.13
CA THR A 404 21.06 17.46 50.72
C THR A 404 19.59 17.08 50.54
N TYR A 405 18.98 17.61 49.48
CA TYR A 405 17.58 17.37 49.16
C TYR A 405 17.42 16.85 47.73
N PRO A 406 16.41 16.02 47.44
CA PRO A 406 16.13 15.58 46.08
C PRO A 406 15.90 16.78 45.15
N CYS A 407 16.62 16.80 44.03
CA CYS A 407 16.55 17.87 43.06
C CYS A 407 15.14 17.96 42.44
N THR A 408 14.45 19.05 42.72
CA THR A 408 13.07 19.28 42.26
C THR A 408 12.97 19.53 40.74
N ALA A 409 14.09 19.82 40.06
CA ALA A 409 14.13 20.01 38.61
C ALA A 409 14.16 18.69 37.84
N CYS A 410 14.97 17.70 38.27
CA CYS A 410 14.93 16.36 37.68
C CYS A 410 13.82 15.49 38.29
N ARG A 411 13.35 15.80 39.49
CA ARG A 411 12.37 15.00 40.25
C ARG A 411 12.79 13.53 40.24
N GLU A 412 11.95 12.68 39.66
CA GLU A 412 12.06 11.24 39.59
C GLU A 412 13.21 10.75 38.69
N ASN A 413 13.77 11.61 37.82
CA ASN A 413 14.79 11.21 36.85
C ASN A 413 16.21 11.11 37.42
N LYS A 414 16.38 11.15 38.75
CA LYS A 414 17.66 10.88 39.47
C LYS A 414 18.87 11.55 38.82
N GLY A 415 18.77 12.86 38.62
CA GLY A 415 19.85 13.65 38.04
C GLY A 415 19.97 13.60 36.52
N LYS A 416 19.16 12.81 35.81
CA LYS A 416 19.02 12.92 34.35
C LYS A 416 18.20 14.16 33.98
N CYS A 417 18.58 14.81 32.88
CA CYS A 417 17.82 15.93 32.32
C CYS A 417 16.43 15.46 31.90
N ARG A 418 15.38 16.11 32.44
CA ARG A 418 13.98 15.75 32.16
C ARG A 418 13.57 15.97 30.70
N ALA A 419 14.20 16.93 30.02
CA ALA A 419 13.85 17.27 28.65
C ALA A 419 14.34 16.26 27.61
N CYS A 420 15.47 15.59 27.85
CA CYS A 420 16.02 14.56 26.97
C CYS A 420 16.02 13.15 27.58
N GLY A 421 15.54 12.99 28.82
CA GLY A 421 15.56 11.70 29.52
C GLY A 421 16.97 11.21 29.87
N GLY A 422 17.98 12.09 29.85
CA GLY A 422 19.35 11.75 30.18
C GLY A 422 20.28 11.50 28.99
N THR A 423 19.77 11.48 27.75
CA THR A 423 20.59 11.22 26.56
C THR A 423 21.52 12.38 26.20
N GLY A 424 21.22 13.58 26.70
CA GLY A 424 21.90 14.81 26.26
C GLY A 424 21.39 15.34 24.92
N GLU A 425 20.70 14.51 24.16
CA GLU A 425 20.26 14.80 22.80
C GLU A 425 18.73 14.92 22.70
N LYS A 426 18.26 15.86 21.89
CA LYS A 426 16.85 15.96 21.50
C LYS A 426 16.73 15.68 20.01
N ARG A 427 15.94 14.68 19.65
CA ARG A 427 15.55 14.42 18.27
C ARG A 427 14.42 15.36 17.89
N VAL A 428 14.66 16.21 16.91
CA VAL A 428 13.66 17.13 16.36
C VAL A 428 13.35 16.69 14.94
N ARG A 429 12.06 16.65 14.58
CA ARG A 429 11.64 16.32 13.22
C ARG A 429 12.31 17.29 12.24
N CYS A 430 12.97 16.76 11.20
CA CYS A 430 13.63 17.60 10.20
C CYS A 430 12.55 18.40 9.45
N SER A 431 12.62 19.73 9.52
CA SER A 431 11.64 20.63 8.92
C SER A 431 11.69 20.59 7.39
N ALA A 432 12.88 20.38 6.80
CA ALA A 432 13.07 20.32 5.35
C ALA A 432 12.33 19.14 4.70
N CYS A 433 12.31 17.97 5.34
CA CYS A 433 11.65 16.77 4.83
C CYS A 433 10.35 16.40 5.58
N GLY A 434 9.92 17.22 6.53
CA GLY A 434 8.74 16.95 7.37
C GLY A 434 8.84 15.67 8.19
N GLY A 435 10.04 15.13 8.41
CA GLY A 435 10.25 13.88 9.12
C GLY A 435 10.45 12.63 8.26
N SER A 436 10.27 12.72 6.94
CA SER A 436 10.34 11.56 6.05
C SER A 436 11.77 11.08 5.76
N GLY A 437 12.76 11.93 5.99
CA GLY A 437 14.15 11.70 5.56
C GLY A 437 14.38 11.96 4.08
N ARG A 438 13.35 12.28 3.30
CA ARG A 438 13.45 12.50 1.86
C ARG A 438 12.83 13.84 1.45
N THR A 439 13.43 14.47 0.45
CA THR A 439 12.90 15.68 -0.18
C THR A 439 12.46 15.35 -1.60
N ILE A 440 11.49 16.08 -2.14
CA ILE A 440 10.97 15.82 -3.48
C ILE A 440 12.01 16.26 -4.53
N ASP A 441 12.23 15.42 -5.54
CA ASP A 441 12.92 15.85 -6.77
C ASP A 441 11.90 16.61 -7.65
N GLU A 442 11.70 17.91 -7.34
CA GLU A 442 10.65 18.72 -7.97
C GLU A 442 10.79 18.81 -9.49
N GLU A 443 12.02 18.90 -9.99
CA GLU A 443 12.31 19.01 -11.42
C GLU A 443 11.93 17.72 -12.14
N ARG A 444 12.43 16.57 -11.66
CA ARG A 444 12.09 15.27 -12.23
C ARG A 444 10.59 14.99 -12.20
N CYS A 445 9.94 15.31 -11.08
CA CYS A 445 8.48 15.16 -10.96
C CYS A 445 7.73 16.05 -11.96
N ARG A 446 8.15 17.31 -12.12
CA ARG A 446 7.51 18.26 -13.05
C ARG A 446 7.64 17.78 -14.49
N ILE A 447 8.84 17.39 -14.91
CA ILE A 447 9.10 16.84 -16.25
C ILE A 447 8.24 15.60 -16.50
N ARG A 448 8.23 14.64 -15.56
CA ARG A 448 7.44 13.42 -15.72
C ARG A 448 5.94 13.70 -15.82
N ARG A 449 5.42 14.60 -14.97
CA ARG A 449 4.01 15.01 -15.01
C ARG A 449 3.64 15.65 -16.35
N GLU A 450 4.47 16.53 -16.88
CA GLU A 450 4.23 17.20 -18.17
C GLU A 450 4.19 16.23 -19.35
N LEU A 451 5.08 15.23 -19.35
CA LEU A 451 5.07 14.16 -20.37
C LEU A 451 3.76 13.35 -20.30
N LEU A 452 3.34 12.95 -19.10
CA LEU A 452 2.10 12.18 -18.91
C LEU A 452 0.86 12.98 -19.30
N ILE A 453 0.78 14.27 -18.93
CA ILE A 453 -0.34 15.13 -19.33
C ILE A 453 -0.42 15.24 -20.86
N ARG A 454 0.73 15.36 -21.54
CA ARG A 454 0.76 15.43 -23.01
C ARG A 454 0.21 14.15 -23.64
N GLU A 455 0.60 12.99 -23.13
CA GLU A 455 0.11 11.68 -23.60
C GLU A 455 -1.39 11.52 -23.34
N LEU A 456 -1.85 11.89 -22.14
CA LEU A 456 -3.27 11.82 -21.77
C LEU A 456 -4.14 12.75 -22.64
N ASN A 457 -3.78 14.02 -22.76
CA ASN A 457 -4.53 14.95 -23.63
C ASN A 457 -4.48 14.51 -25.11
N GLY A 458 -3.37 13.93 -25.57
CA GLY A 458 -3.25 13.36 -26.91
C GLY A 458 -4.28 12.26 -27.14
N TYR A 459 -4.28 11.25 -26.27
CA TYR A 459 -5.22 10.13 -26.34
C TYR A 459 -6.69 10.58 -26.25
N TYR A 460 -7.00 11.50 -25.34
CA TYR A 460 -8.35 12.06 -25.19
C TYR A 460 -8.85 12.71 -26.48
N ARG A 461 -8.01 13.54 -27.13
CA ARG A 461 -8.40 14.22 -28.37
C ARG A 461 -8.60 13.26 -29.54
N GLU A 462 -7.76 12.23 -29.65
CA GLU A 462 -7.90 11.20 -30.69
C GLU A 462 -9.23 10.44 -30.57
N HIS A 463 -9.70 10.16 -29.35
CA HIS A 463 -10.92 9.38 -29.10
C HIS A 463 -12.21 10.22 -29.07
N MET A 464 -12.14 11.52 -28.82
CA MET A 464 -13.32 12.41 -28.84
C MET A 464 -13.59 13.06 -30.20
N GLN A 465 -12.65 12.96 -31.15
CA GLN A 465 -12.84 13.43 -32.53
C GLN A 465 -13.45 12.35 -33.43
N GLN A 466 -13.50 11.11 -32.96
CA GLN A 466 -14.20 9.97 -33.57
C GLN A 466 -15.63 9.90 -33.00
#